data_AF-A0A855ERD4-F1
#
_entry.id   AF-A0A855ERD4-F1
#
_cell.length_a   1.000
_cell.length_b   1.000
_cell.length_c   1.000
_cell.angle_alpha   90.00
_cell.angle_beta   90.00
_cell.angle_gamma   90.00
#
_symmetry.space_group_name_H-M   'P 1'
#
loop_
_entity.id
_entity.type
_entity.pdbx_description
1 polymer ?
#
loop_
_entity_poly.entity_id
_entity_poly.type
_entity_poly.pdbx_seq_one_letter_code
_entity_poly.pdbx_strand_id
1 'polypeptide(L)'
;MTKRSDIIDNSDRYITRNTPTGLIYTENLGWIDLGHANPTGAERLWQQMVMPRGGDDTWFDVNYDQSMSTNVFGIGITTGIYRRFLVRRGLSDRVLQGVALSIFIGTSHQFESLQDFWPYVVLTDSGYSAEDLVSNLFGFCQAVNYADYTSFLHICAKEKAYRIWDYYGPVGEHKNKSVLPLLFPDPLEKTCKLEPHLGRLPIFMSTITPVANPEYVRELRI
;
A
#
# COMPACT_ATOMS: atom_id res chain seq x y z
N MET A 1 12.27 -3.58 6.27
CA MET A 1 13.01 -2.62 5.43
C MET A 1 13.52 -3.36 4.22
N THR A 2 13.13 -2.86 3.05
CA THR A 2 13.56 -3.34 1.74
C THR A 2 15.07 -3.14 1.56
N LYS A 3 15.72 -4.08 0.88
CA LYS A 3 17.16 -4.07 0.62
C LYS A 3 17.40 -4.11 -0.88
N ARG A 4 18.58 -3.65 -1.29
CA ARG A 4 19.07 -3.77 -2.67
C ARG A 4 18.98 -5.21 -3.20
N SER A 5 19.22 -6.20 -2.35
CA SER A 5 19.14 -7.63 -2.70
C SER A 5 17.72 -8.10 -3.03
N ASP A 6 16.71 -7.36 -2.61
CA ASP A 6 15.31 -7.70 -2.82
C ASP A 6 14.82 -7.24 -4.20
N ILE A 7 15.63 -6.45 -4.92
CA ILE A 7 15.33 -5.96 -6.27
C ILE A 7 15.23 -7.13 -7.25
N ILE A 8 14.09 -7.23 -7.92
CA ILE A 8 13.81 -8.21 -8.96
C ILE A 8 13.12 -7.54 -10.17
N ASP A 9 13.05 -8.26 -11.28
CA ASP A 9 12.20 -7.92 -12.42
C ASP A 9 11.53 -9.17 -13.04
N ASN A 10 10.93 -9.01 -14.23
CA ASN A 10 10.28 -10.10 -14.95
C ASN A 10 11.25 -11.16 -15.52
N SER A 11 12.56 -10.90 -15.54
CA SER A 11 13.58 -11.86 -15.95
C SER A 11 13.94 -12.83 -14.84
N ASP A 12 13.88 -12.39 -13.57
CA ASP A 12 14.11 -13.25 -12.40
C ASP A 12 12.96 -14.26 -12.25
N ARG A 13 11.71 -13.78 -12.40
CA ARG A 13 10.48 -14.57 -12.33
C ARG A 13 9.30 -13.80 -12.88
N TYR A 14 8.26 -14.51 -13.28
CA TYR A 14 6.99 -13.87 -13.64
C TYR A 14 6.34 -13.24 -12.40
N ILE A 15 6.28 -11.90 -12.37
CA ILE A 15 5.69 -11.15 -11.26
C ILE A 15 4.16 -11.16 -11.45
N THR A 16 3.43 -11.46 -10.39
CA THR A 16 1.97 -11.51 -10.36
C THR A 16 1.45 -10.84 -9.10
N ARG A 17 0.13 -10.62 -9.01
CA ARG A 17 -0.51 -10.11 -7.80
C ARG A 17 -0.27 -10.93 -6.53
N ASN A 18 0.10 -12.20 -6.66
CA ASN A 18 0.33 -13.12 -5.54
C ASN A 18 1.83 -13.30 -5.20
N THR A 19 2.73 -12.58 -5.89
CA THR A 19 4.16 -12.65 -5.59
C THR A 19 4.39 -12.13 -4.16
N PRO A 20 4.93 -12.95 -3.24
CA PRO A 20 4.85 -12.64 -1.81
C PRO A 20 5.86 -11.59 -1.35
N THR A 21 6.98 -11.46 -2.06
CA THR A 21 8.10 -10.60 -1.66
C THR A 21 8.88 -10.15 -2.89
N GLY A 22 9.59 -9.04 -2.73
CA GLY A 22 10.48 -8.46 -3.73
C GLY A 22 10.23 -6.97 -3.84
N LEU A 23 11.24 -6.26 -4.33
CA LEU A 23 11.19 -4.86 -4.63
C LEU A 23 11.31 -4.69 -6.14
N ILE A 24 10.44 -3.90 -6.75
CA ILE A 24 10.49 -3.62 -8.18
C ILE A 24 10.51 -2.11 -8.39
N TYR A 25 11.09 -1.68 -9.50
CA TYR A 25 10.96 -0.31 -9.98
C TYR A 25 10.06 -0.24 -11.20
N THR A 26 9.18 0.75 -11.23
CA THR A 26 8.16 0.95 -12.26
C THR A 26 8.24 2.38 -12.78
N GLU A 27 8.01 2.57 -14.08
CA GLU A 27 8.07 3.92 -14.65
C GLU A 27 6.87 4.79 -14.24
N ASN A 28 5.74 4.18 -13.89
CA ASN A 28 4.50 4.87 -13.58
C ASN A 28 4.19 4.98 -12.09
N LEU A 29 4.74 4.11 -11.23
CA LEU A 29 4.51 4.15 -9.78
C LEU A 29 5.78 4.31 -8.94
N GLY A 30 6.98 4.27 -9.54
CA GLY A 30 8.25 4.30 -8.79
C GLY A 30 8.56 2.95 -8.16
N TRP A 31 9.06 2.96 -6.93
CA TRP A 31 9.33 1.74 -6.17
C TRP A 31 8.02 1.09 -5.70
N ILE A 32 7.93 -0.24 -5.82
CA ILE A 32 6.83 -1.06 -5.31
C ILE A 32 7.40 -2.24 -4.52
N ASP A 33 7.00 -2.36 -3.26
CA ASP A 33 7.21 -3.56 -2.44
C ASP A 33 6.08 -4.54 -2.72
N LEU A 34 6.42 -5.74 -3.19
CA LEU A 34 5.46 -6.77 -3.58
C LEU A 34 4.73 -7.40 -2.39
N GLY A 35 5.34 -7.37 -1.20
CA GLY A 35 4.70 -7.77 0.05
C GLY A 35 3.61 -6.79 0.46
N HIS A 36 3.88 -5.48 0.38
CA HIS A 36 2.88 -4.43 0.60
C HIS A 36 1.80 -4.41 -0.49
N ALA A 37 2.17 -4.70 -1.73
CA ALA A 37 1.23 -4.82 -2.85
C ALA A 37 0.32 -6.06 -2.77
N ASN A 38 0.51 -6.93 -1.78
CA ASN A 38 -0.31 -8.13 -1.62
C ASN A 38 -1.77 -7.77 -1.29
N PRO A 39 -2.76 -8.24 -2.09
CA PRO A 39 -4.14 -7.83 -1.94
C PRO A 39 -4.86 -8.46 -0.73
N THR A 40 -4.30 -9.49 -0.07
CA THR A 40 -5.02 -10.33 0.90
C THR A 40 -5.70 -9.53 2.01
N GLY A 41 -5.03 -8.53 2.59
CA GLY A 41 -5.61 -7.69 3.64
C GLY A 41 -6.80 -6.88 3.12
N ALA A 42 -6.65 -6.26 1.95
CA ALA A 42 -7.73 -5.51 1.31
C ALA A 42 -8.88 -6.41 0.84
N GLU A 43 -8.60 -7.64 0.41
CA GLU A 43 -9.63 -8.63 0.04
C GLU A 43 -10.51 -8.99 1.23
N ARG A 44 -9.93 -9.17 2.42
CA ARG A 44 -10.69 -9.43 3.66
C ARG A 44 -11.57 -8.23 4.04
N LEU A 45 -11.07 -7.00 3.87
CA LEU A 45 -11.88 -5.80 4.06
C LEU A 45 -13.03 -5.77 3.06
N TRP A 46 -12.74 -5.98 1.77
CA TRP A 46 -13.72 -5.92 0.71
C TRP A 46 -14.80 -7.01 0.84
N GLN A 47 -14.42 -8.22 1.22
CA GLN A 47 -15.36 -9.32 1.52
C GLN A 47 -16.38 -8.94 2.59
N GLN A 48 -15.98 -8.22 3.64
CA GLN A 48 -16.90 -7.74 4.67
C GLN A 48 -17.91 -6.72 4.13
N MET A 49 -17.53 -5.94 3.11
CA MET A 49 -18.43 -4.98 2.45
C MET A 49 -19.48 -5.66 1.59
N VAL A 50 -19.08 -6.67 0.80
CA VAL A 50 -19.98 -7.36 -0.14
C VAL A 50 -20.75 -8.52 0.49
N MET A 51 -20.28 -9.05 1.62
CA MET A 51 -20.96 -10.10 2.41
C MET A 51 -21.14 -9.64 3.87
N PRO A 52 -21.97 -8.61 4.12
CA PRO A 52 -22.08 -7.96 5.41
C PRO A 52 -22.60 -8.89 6.52
N ARG A 53 -21.96 -8.85 7.69
CA ARG A 53 -22.32 -9.62 8.89
C ARG A 53 -22.35 -8.71 10.12
N GLY A 54 -23.02 -9.15 11.19
CA GLY A 54 -23.17 -8.36 12.42
C GLY A 54 -24.08 -7.14 12.24
N GLY A 55 -24.15 -6.29 13.26
CA GLY A 55 -24.99 -5.10 13.29
C GLY A 55 -26.51 -5.37 13.36
N ASP A 56 -27.30 -4.44 12.82
CA ASP A 56 -28.76 -4.41 12.83
C ASP A 56 -29.33 -4.26 11.39
N ASP A 57 -30.61 -3.89 11.25
CA ASP A 57 -31.26 -3.72 9.95
C ASP A 57 -30.74 -2.51 9.14
N THR A 58 -30.01 -1.60 9.78
CA THR A 58 -29.48 -0.37 9.17
C THR A 58 -27.97 -0.43 8.96
N TRP A 59 -27.24 -1.11 9.86
CA TRP A 59 -25.78 -1.14 9.90
C TRP A 59 -25.24 -2.57 9.93
N PHE A 60 -24.02 -2.75 9.45
CA PHE A 60 -23.25 -3.98 9.63
C PHE A 60 -21.85 -3.67 10.15
N ASP A 61 -21.24 -4.66 10.78
CA ASP A 61 -19.92 -4.52 11.40
C ASP A 61 -18.82 -4.76 10.37
N VAL A 62 -17.81 -3.90 10.37
CA VAL A 62 -16.58 -4.07 9.60
C VAL A 62 -15.41 -3.92 10.52
N ASN A 63 -14.52 -4.91 10.53
CA ASN A 63 -13.29 -4.87 11.29
C ASN A 63 -12.11 -4.86 10.31
N TYR A 64 -11.13 -4.00 10.57
CA TYR A 64 -9.93 -3.93 9.75
C TYR A 64 -8.70 -3.77 10.62
N ASP A 65 -7.68 -4.56 10.30
CA ASP A 65 -6.39 -4.51 10.95
C ASP A 65 -5.27 -4.41 9.93
N GLN A 66 -4.21 -3.71 10.34
CA GLN A 66 -2.91 -3.76 9.69
C GLN A 66 -1.87 -4.07 10.75
N SER A 67 -1.01 -5.03 10.45
CA SER A 67 0.05 -5.43 11.35
C SER A 67 1.31 -5.81 10.58
N MET A 68 2.44 -5.67 11.25
CA MET A 68 3.74 -6.12 10.78
C MET A 68 4.36 -7.00 11.86
N SER A 69 4.84 -8.17 11.45
CA SER A 69 5.69 -9.02 12.28
C SER A 69 7.14 -8.85 11.85
N THR A 70 8.01 -8.53 12.80
CA THR A 70 9.46 -8.47 12.59
C THR A 70 10.16 -9.40 13.57
N ASN A 71 11.30 -9.95 13.17
CA ASN A 71 12.14 -10.76 14.05
C ASN A 71 13.33 -9.91 14.50
N VAL A 72 13.42 -9.66 15.80
CA VAL A 72 14.48 -8.87 16.41
C VAL A 72 15.21 -9.76 17.41
N PHE A 73 16.48 -10.06 17.12
CA PHE A 73 17.32 -10.95 17.94
C PHE A 73 16.71 -12.34 18.22
N GLY A 74 15.99 -12.92 17.26
CA GLY A 74 15.33 -14.22 17.42
C GLY A 74 13.94 -14.15 18.06
N ILE A 75 13.50 -12.96 18.49
CA ILE A 75 12.17 -12.73 19.09
C ILE A 75 11.25 -12.14 18.03
N GLY A 76 10.13 -12.81 17.78
CA GLY A 76 9.06 -12.29 16.93
C GLY A 76 8.28 -11.20 17.65
N ILE A 77 8.32 -9.97 17.14
CA ILE A 77 7.52 -8.85 17.61
C ILE A 77 6.45 -8.57 16.55
N THR A 78 5.20 -8.46 16.97
CA THR A 78 4.10 -8.05 16.08
C THR A 78 3.53 -6.73 16.57
N THR A 79 3.55 -5.72 15.70
CA THR A 79 2.93 -4.42 15.92
C THR A 79 1.74 -4.30 14.99
N GLY A 80 0.61 -3.79 15.47
CA GLY A 80 -0.57 -3.65 14.62
C GLY A 80 -1.59 -2.67 15.18
N ILE A 81 -2.46 -2.20 14.29
CA ILE A 81 -3.66 -1.46 14.62
C ILE A 81 -4.86 -2.30 14.25
N TYR A 82 -5.85 -2.30 15.12
CA TYR A 82 -7.14 -2.90 14.89
C TYR A 82 -8.22 -1.82 15.04
N ARG A 83 -9.12 -1.71 14.06
CA ARG A 83 -10.20 -0.72 14.03
C ARG A 83 -11.53 -1.39 13.70
N ARG A 84 -12.59 -0.84 14.27
CA ARG A 84 -13.97 -1.32 14.08
C ARG A 84 -14.84 -0.20 13.55
N PHE A 85 -15.73 -0.57 12.63
CA PHE A 85 -16.62 0.36 11.96
C PHE A 85 -18.03 -0.21 11.87
N LEU A 86 -19.00 0.69 11.85
CA LEU A 86 -20.36 0.42 11.35
C LEU A 86 -20.46 0.98 9.94
N VAL A 87 -20.91 0.17 8.99
CA VAL A 87 -21.19 0.58 7.62
C VAL A 87 -22.68 0.43 7.32
N ARG A 88 -23.26 1.42 6.65
CA ARG A 88 -24.69 1.45 6.36
C ARG A 88 -25.05 0.40 5.31
N ARG A 89 -26.16 -0.30 5.52
CA ARG A 89 -26.73 -1.25 4.56
C ARG A 89 -27.37 -0.54 3.38
N GLY A 90 -27.44 -1.24 2.24
CA GLY A 90 -28.11 -0.75 1.03
C GLY A 90 -27.32 0.28 0.21
N LEU A 91 -26.03 0.47 0.50
CA LEU A 91 -25.14 1.29 -0.32
C LEU A 91 -24.79 0.55 -1.62
N SER A 92 -24.66 1.28 -2.72
CA SER A 92 -24.17 0.72 -3.99
C SER A 92 -22.70 0.29 -3.89
N ASP A 93 -22.28 -0.67 -4.70
CA ASP A 93 -20.89 -1.15 -4.76
C ASP A 93 -19.89 -0.01 -4.87
N ARG A 94 -20.12 0.97 -5.76
CA ARG A 94 -19.24 2.13 -5.92
C ARG A 94 -19.05 2.93 -4.62
N VAL A 95 -20.10 3.08 -3.82
CA VAL A 95 -20.01 3.75 -2.52
C VAL A 95 -19.28 2.87 -1.51
N LEU A 96 -19.56 1.57 -1.48
CA LEU A 96 -18.85 0.62 -0.63
C LEU A 96 -17.35 0.57 -0.93
N GLN A 97 -16.95 0.63 -2.20
CA GLN A 97 -15.54 0.71 -2.62
C GLN A 97 -14.89 1.98 -2.06
N GLY A 98 -15.58 3.13 -2.14
CA GLY A 98 -15.11 4.38 -1.56
C GLY A 98 -14.99 4.36 -0.04
N VAL A 99 -15.96 3.73 0.66
CA VAL A 99 -15.92 3.53 2.12
C VAL A 99 -14.76 2.61 2.51
N ALA A 100 -14.59 1.50 1.80
CA ALA A 100 -13.46 0.58 1.99
C ALA A 100 -12.13 1.30 1.80
N LEU A 101 -12.01 2.16 0.76
CA LEU A 101 -10.81 2.94 0.51
C LEU A 101 -10.52 3.93 1.65
N SER A 102 -11.54 4.60 2.19
CA SER A 102 -11.40 5.48 3.35
C SER A 102 -10.94 4.75 4.60
N ILE A 103 -11.51 3.58 4.90
CA ILE A 103 -11.09 2.73 6.02
C ILE A 103 -9.63 2.28 5.81
N PHE A 104 -9.31 1.80 4.61
CA PHE A 104 -7.99 1.31 4.25
C PHE A 104 -6.92 2.40 4.41
N ILE A 105 -7.06 3.53 3.70
CA ILE A 105 -6.12 4.65 3.75
C ILE A 105 -6.00 5.20 5.18
N GLY A 106 -7.12 5.39 5.88
CA GLY A 106 -7.11 5.90 7.25
C GLY A 106 -6.36 4.97 8.22
N THR A 107 -6.47 3.65 8.02
CA THR A 107 -5.77 2.65 8.84
C THR A 107 -4.29 2.59 8.48
N SER A 108 -3.94 2.65 7.19
CA SER A 108 -2.54 2.75 6.75
C SER A 108 -1.84 3.97 7.31
N HIS A 109 -2.42 5.16 7.20
CA HIS A 109 -1.81 6.35 7.81
C HIS A 109 -1.62 6.21 9.32
N GLN A 110 -2.58 5.64 10.04
CA GLN A 110 -2.45 5.45 11.47
C GLN A 110 -1.33 4.45 11.80
N PHE A 111 -1.23 3.35 11.03
CA PHE A 111 -0.24 2.31 11.20
C PHE A 111 1.18 2.82 10.91
N GLU A 112 1.37 3.49 9.77
CA GLU A 112 2.62 4.15 9.41
C GLU A 112 3.04 5.20 10.46
N SER A 113 2.06 5.97 10.98
CA SER A 113 2.33 6.94 12.04
C SER A 113 2.74 6.27 13.36
N LEU A 114 2.22 5.08 13.68
CA LEU A 114 2.70 4.31 14.84
C LEU A 114 4.11 3.79 14.61
N GLN A 115 4.44 3.34 13.39
CA GLN A 115 5.80 2.93 13.04
C GLN A 115 6.79 4.11 13.09
N ASP A 116 6.33 5.32 12.76
CA ASP A 116 7.07 6.59 12.93
C ASP A 116 7.27 6.98 14.43
N PHE A 117 6.34 6.61 15.33
CA PHE A 117 6.25 7.17 16.71
C PHE A 117 6.67 6.21 17.84
N TRP A 118 6.77 4.90 17.59
CA TRP A 118 7.16 3.88 18.60
C TRP A 118 8.65 4.07 19.05
N PRO A 119 9.12 3.61 20.24
CA PRO A 119 10.47 3.93 20.77
C PRO A 119 11.64 3.26 20.00
N TYR A 120 11.46 2.96 18.72
CA TYR A 120 12.36 2.22 17.82
C TYR A 120 12.86 3.04 16.62
N VAL A 121 12.79 4.38 16.64
CA VAL A 121 13.59 5.22 15.73
C VAL A 121 15.11 4.89 15.84
N VAL A 122 15.51 4.23 16.93
CA VAL A 122 16.89 3.73 17.18
C VAL A 122 17.20 2.40 16.46
N LEU A 123 16.22 1.66 15.93
CA LEU A 123 16.40 0.30 15.41
C LEU A 123 15.87 0.07 13.97
N THR A 124 14.88 0.84 13.49
CA THR A 124 14.33 0.71 12.12
C THR A 124 13.84 2.05 11.57
N ASP A 125 14.19 2.38 10.32
CA ASP A 125 13.80 3.61 9.61
C ASP A 125 12.51 3.44 8.79
N SER A 126 11.49 2.78 9.34
CA SER A 126 10.51 2.03 8.54
C SER A 126 9.12 2.64 8.34
N GLY A 127 8.85 3.86 8.82
CA GLY A 127 7.56 4.50 8.58
C GLY A 127 7.58 5.36 7.31
N TYR A 128 6.52 5.27 6.52
CA TYR A 128 6.29 6.03 5.29
C TYR A 128 7.43 5.98 4.27
N SER A 129 8.02 4.81 4.03
CA SER A 129 9.00 4.61 2.94
C SER A 129 8.35 4.97 1.60
N ALA A 130 9.16 5.31 0.59
CA ALA A 130 8.65 5.87 -0.66
C ALA A 130 7.62 4.98 -1.38
N GLU A 131 7.75 3.66 -1.20
CA GLU A 131 6.93 2.63 -1.81
C GLU A 131 5.68 2.27 -0.99
N ASP A 132 5.61 2.54 0.31
CA ASP A 132 4.65 1.90 1.22
C ASP A 132 3.20 2.19 0.84
N LEU A 133 2.80 3.46 0.83
CA LEU A 133 1.41 3.86 0.56
C LEU A 133 0.96 3.54 -0.87
N VAL A 134 1.86 3.68 -1.85
CA VAL A 134 1.55 3.40 -3.26
C VAL A 134 1.42 1.90 -3.51
N SER A 135 2.27 1.07 -2.87
CA SER A 135 2.18 -0.40 -2.92
C SER A 135 0.89 -0.89 -2.27
N ASN A 136 0.58 -0.39 -1.07
CA ASN A 136 -0.67 -0.68 -0.36
C ASN A 136 -1.90 -0.31 -1.21
N LEU A 137 -1.92 0.87 -1.82
CA LEU A 137 -3.01 1.30 -2.70
C LEU A 137 -3.13 0.41 -3.94
N PHE A 138 -2.01 0.00 -4.55
CA PHE A 138 -2.01 -0.92 -5.69
C PHE A 138 -2.64 -2.26 -5.31
N GLY A 139 -2.24 -2.84 -4.17
CA GLY A 139 -2.85 -4.06 -3.62
C GLY A 139 -4.34 -3.91 -3.36
N PHE A 140 -4.77 -2.77 -2.81
CA PHE A 140 -6.19 -2.46 -2.60
C PHE A 140 -6.99 -2.45 -3.91
N CYS A 141 -6.48 -1.79 -4.96
CA CYS A 141 -7.16 -1.74 -6.25
C CYS A 141 -7.31 -3.14 -6.88
N GLN A 142 -6.29 -4.00 -6.75
CA GLN A 142 -6.38 -5.39 -7.21
C GLN A 142 -7.46 -6.18 -6.46
N ALA A 143 -7.56 -5.99 -5.14
CA ALA A 143 -8.55 -6.65 -4.29
C ALA A 143 -9.98 -6.26 -4.66
N VAL A 144 -10.25 -4.95 -4.73
CA VAL A 144 -11.61 -4.42 -4.88
C VAL A 144 -12.18 -4.61 -6.28
N ASN A 145 -11.31 -4.60 -7.31
CA ASN A 145 -11.72 -4.83 -8.69
C ASN A 145 -11.63 -6.31 -9.11
N TYR A 146 -11.21 -7.20 -8.20
CA TYR A 146 -10.96 -8.62 -8.50
C TYR A 146 -10.09 -8.82 -9.75
N ALA A 147 -9.05 -8.00 -9.90
CA ALA A 147 -8.22 -7.94 -11.10
C ALA A 147 -6.73 -8.07 -10.77
N ASP A 148 -5.96 -8.59 -11.72
CA ASP A 148 -4.50 -8.53 -11.70
C ASP A 148 -4.04 -7.33 -12.54
N TYR A 149 -3.51 -6.30 -11.88
CA TYR A 149 -3.01 -5.09 -12.53
C TYR A 149 -1.50 -5.11 -12.72
N THR A 150 -0.79 -6.20 -12.42
CA THR A 150 0.67 -6.28 -12.51
C THR A 150 1.16 -5.98 -13.93
N SER A 151 0.42 -6.38 -14.96
CA SER A 151 0.74 -6.07 -16.36
C SER A 151 0.73 -4.57 -16.69
N PHE A 152 0.07 -3.73 -15.87
CA PHE A 152 0.02 -2.28 -16.04
C PHE A 152 1.14 -1.54 -15.29
N LEU A 153 2.01 -2.25 -14.57
CA LEU A 153 3.06 -1.64 -13.74
C LEU A 153 4.29 -1.14 -14.52
N HIS A 154 4.38 -1.30 -15.84
CA HIS A 154 5.54 -0.80 -16.62
C HIS A 154 6.89 -1.12 -15.92
N ILE A 155 7.05 -2.39 -15.54
CA ILE A 155 8.16 -2.85 -14.71
C ILE A 155 9.46 -2.66 -15.49
N CYS A 156 10.41 -1.95 -14.89
CA CYS A 156 11.71 -1.69 -15.49
C CYS A 156 12.59 -2.94 -15.45
N ALA A 157 13.56 -2.99 -16.36
CA ALA A 157 14.66 -3.95 -16.27
C ALA A 157 15.45 -3.73 -14.96
N LYS A 158 15.93 -4.83 -14.38
CA LYS A 158 16.65 -4.85 -13.11
C LYS A 158 17.87 -3.93 -13.09
N GLU A 159 18.57 -3.78 -14.21
CA GLU A 159 19.72 -2.89 -14.33
C GLU A 159 19.32 -1.43 -14.12
N LYS A 160 18.14 -1.01 -14.59
CA LYS A 160 17.61 0.35 -14.36
C LYS A 160 17.25 0.54 -12.89
N ALA A 161 16.58 -0.44 -12.28
CA ALA A 161 16.27 -0.40 -10.85
C ALA A 161 17.55 -0.29 -10.00
N TYR A 162 18.59 -1.07 -10.31
CA TYR A 162 19.87 -0.98 -9.60
C TYR A 162 20.54 0.38 -9.74
N ARG A 163 20.57 0.97 -10.93
CA ARG A 163 21.13 2.32 -11.11
C ARG A 163 20.43 3.36 -10.26
N ILE A 164 19.10 3.29 -10.20
CA ILE A 164 18.29 4.19 -9.39
C ILE A 164 18.61 3.97 -7.91
N TRP A 165 18.60 2.73 -7.43
CA TRP A 165 18.96 2.41 -6.04
C TRP A 165 20.37 2.90 -5.70
N ASP A 166 21.35 2.65 -6.56
CA ASP A 166 22.76 2.98 -6.30
C ASP A 166 23.02 4.49 -6.30
N TYR A 167 22.20 5.26 -7.00
CA TYR A 167 22.30 6.72 -7.04
C TYR A 167 21.56 7.41 -5.90
N TYR A 168 20.30 7.02 -5.64
CA TYR A 168 19.44 7.68 -4.64
C TYR A 168 19.53 7.06 -3.26
N GLY A 169 20.09 5.86 -3.13
CA GLY A 169 20.18 5.12 -1.88
C GLY A 169 18.95 4.25 -1.58
N PRO A 170 18.91 3.66 -0.37
CA PRO A 170 17.81 2.82 0.08
C PRO A 170 16.45 3.52 0.04
N VAL A 171 15.42 2.79 -0.40
CA VAL A 171 14.08 3.37 -0.59
C VAL A 171 13.47 3.89 0.72
N GLY A 172 13.77 3.23 1.86
CA GLY A 172 13.33 3.66 3.19
C GLY A 172 13.84 5.02 3.65
N GLU A 173 14.95 5.52 3.08
CA GLU A 173 15.49 6.86 3.37
C GLU A 173 14.66 7.98 2.70
N HIS A 174 13.79 7.62 1.75
CA HIS A 174 12.90 8.54 1.05
C HIS A 174 11.49 8.41 1.60
N LYS A 175 10.96 9.50 2.16
CA LYS A 175 9.63 9.47 2.79
C LYS A 175 8.52 9.90 1.84
N ASN A 176 7.46 9.11 1.74
CA ASN A 176 6.26 9.43 0.97
C ASN A 176 4.99 9.26 1.82
N LYS A 177 4.44 10.38 2.29
CA LYS A 177 3.18 10.43 3.06
C LYS A 177 1.95 10.59 2.17
N SER A 178 2.11 10.47 0.86
CA SER A 178 1.04 10.59 -0.13
C SER A 178 0.77 9.25 -0.81
N VAL A 179 -0.46 9.08 -1.32
CA VAL A 179 -0.79 7.97 -2.23
C VAL A 179 -0.29 8.20 -3.66
N LEU A 180 0.22 9.40 -3.96
CA LEU A 180 0.86 9.67 -5.24
C LEU A 180 2.24 8.99 -5.29
N PRO A 181 2.62 8.42 -6.44
CA PRO A 181 3.89 7.74 -6.57
C PRO A 181 5.06 8.73 -6.47
N LEU A 182 6.13 8.35 -5.76
CA LEU A 182 7.39 9.08 -5.80
C LEU A 182 8.28 8.47 -6.88
N LEU A 183 8.52 9.23 -7.95
CA LEU A 183 9.30 8.79 -9.11
C LEU A 183 10.75 9.25 -8.96
N PHE A 184 11.67 8.37 -9.35
CA PHE A 184 13.11 8.58 -9.29
C PHE A 184 13.68 8.61 -10.71
N PRO A 185 14.12 9.77 -11.20
CA PRO A 185 14.69 9.90 -12.55
C PRO A 185 15.92 9.00 -12.74
N ASP A 186 16.07 8.34 -13.89
CA ASP A 186 17.25 7.50 -14.16
C ASP A 186 18.51 8.39 -14.25
N PRO A 187 19.56 8.13 -13.45
CA PRO A 187 20.79 8.93 -13.49
C PRO A 187 21.53 8.90 -14.83
N LEU A 188 21.22 7.98 -15.74
CA LEU A 188 21.75 7.98 -17.10
C LEU A 188 20.99 8.91 -18.06
N GLU A 189 19.78 9.36 -17.70
CA GLU A 189 19.01 10.27 -18.53
C GLU A 189 19.54 11.70 -18.40
N LYS A 190 20.15 12.20 -19.48
CA LYS A 190 20.85 13.50 -19.51
C LYS A 190 19.94 14.72 -19.51
N THR A 191 18.63 14.53 -19.70
CA THR A 191 17.67 15.62 -19.96
C THR A 191 16.79 15.96 -18.77
N CYS A 192 16.83 15.17 -17.70
CA CYS A 192 15.95 15.31 -16.55
C CYS A 192 16.70 15.88 -15.34
N LYS A 193 16.01 16.69 -14.53
CA LYS A 193 16.49 17.00 -13.19
C LYS A 193 16.48 15.70 -12.39
N LEU A 194 17.62 15.34 -11.80
CA LEU A 194 17.79 14.09 -11.02
C LEU A 194 17.25 14.22 -9.59
N GLU A 195 16.09 14.85 -9.44
CA GLU A 195 15.41 15.03 -8.16
C GLU A 195 14.18 14.14 -8.13
N PRO A 196 13.97 13.33 -7.07
CA PRO A 196 12.74 12.58 -6.91
C PRO A 196 11.53 13.53 -6.90
N HIS A 197 10.46 13.14 -7.57
CA HIS A 197 9.27 13.98 -7.69
C HIS A 197 7.99 13.16 -7.69
N LEU A 198 6.88 13.78 -7.29
CA LEU A 198 5.58 13.12 -7.32
C LEU A 198 5.12 12.92 -8.77
N GLY A 199 4.65 11.71 -9.07
CA GLY A 199 4.00 11.34 -10.31
C GLY A 199 2.47 11.48 -10.22
N ARG A 200 1.80 10.95 -11.24
CA ARG A 200 0.33 10.84 -11.28
C ARG A 200 -0.06 9.39 -11.10
N LEU A 201 -1.18 9.17 -10.39
CA LEU A 201 -1.75 7.85 -10.30
C LEU A 201 -2.26 7.37 -11.67
N PRO A 202 -1.98 6.12 -12.07
CA PRO A 202 -2.62 5.49 -13.21
C PRO A 202 -4.15 5.50 -13.08
N ILE A 203 -4.84 5.44 -14.22
CA ILE A 203 -6.32 5.48 -14.27
C ILE A 203 -6.93 4.38 -13.39
N PHE A 204 -6.39 3.16 -13.44
CA PHE A 204 -6.92 2.02 -12.68
C PHE A 204 -6.80 2.20 -11.15
N MET A 205 -5.94 3.10 -10.66
CA MET A 205 -5.79 3.44 -9.23
C MET A 205 -6.52 4.73 -8.83
N SER A 206 -7.13 5.44 -9.78
CA SER A 206 -7.82 6.71 -9.55
C SER A 206 -9.33 6.64 -9.82
N THR A 207 -9.86 5.46 -10.11
CA THR A 207 -11.30 5.24 -10.36
C THR A 207 -12.15 5.26 -9.09
N ILE A 208 -11.56 4.91 -7.94
CA ILE A 208 -12.26 4.84 -6.65
C ILE A 208 -11.96 6.11 -5.86
N THR A 209 -13.00 6.83 -5.47
CA THR A 209 -12.89 8.03 -4.63
C THR A 209 -13.21 7.66 -3.18
N PRO A 210 -12.38 8.06 -2.19
CA PRO A 210 -12.67 7.80 -0.78
C PRO A 210 -14.01 8.42 -0.34
N VAL A 211 -14.76 7.69 0.49
CA VAL A 211 -16.05 8.14 1.05
C VAL A 211 -16.04 7.94 2.57
N ALA A 212 -15.95 9.04 3.32
CA ALA A 212 -15.90 9.05 4.79
C ALA A 212 -17.12 9.73 5.44
N ASN A 213 -18.29 9.66 4.78
CA ASN A 213 -19.50 10.29 5.29
C ASN A 213 -20.02 9.56 6.56
N PRO A 214 -20.25 10.23 7.70
CA PRO A 214 -20.82 9.64 8.91
C PRO A 214 -22.20 8.97 8.74
N GLU A 215 -22.93 9.34 7.68
CA GLU A 215 -24.18 8.67 7.29
C GLU A 215 -23.97 7.30 6.65
N TYR A 216 -22.75 6.99 6.21
CA TYR A 216 -22.39 5.75 5.52
C TYR A 216 -21.41 4.90 6.31
N VAL A 217 -20.49 5.51 7.07
CA VAL A 217 -19.48 4.81 7.86
C VAL A 217 -19.21 5.54 9.16
N ARG A 218 -19.13 4.78 10.27
CA ARG A 218 -18.82 5.31 11.59
C ARG A 218 -17.76 4.44 12.25
N GLU A 219 -16.69 5.05 12.71
CA GLU A 219 -15.70 4.35 13.51
C GLU A 219 -16.20 4.18 14.96
N LEU A 220 -16.08 2.96 15.48
CA LEU A 220 -16.33 2.67 16.87
C LEU A 220 -15.02 2.83 17.64
N ARG A 221 -14.97 3.82 18.54
CA ARG A 221 -13.84 3.95 19.45
C ARG A 221 -13.94 2.86 20.51
N ILE A 222 -12.87 2.08 20.65
CA ILE A 222 -12.68 1.06 21.69
C ILE A 222 -11.90 1.70 22.84
#